data_AF-A0A2T7TTX4-F1
#
_entry.id   AF-A0A2T7TTX4-F1
#
_cell.length_a   1.000
_cell.length_b   1.000
_cell.length_c   1.000
_cell.angle_alpha   90.00
_cell.angle_beta   90.00
_cell.angle_gamma   90.00
#
_symmetry.space_group_name_H-M   'P 1'
#
loop_
_entity.id
_entity.type
_entity.pdbx_description
1 polymer ?
#
loop_
_entity_poly.entity_id
_entity_poly.type
_entity_poly.pdbx_seq_one_letter_code
_entity_poly.pdbx_strand_id
1 'polypeptide(L)'
;MLGFIRSWAGTANGRAVRYGVVRRFSEYLAIFDPRTEALEPKAFPRNRAIPPPRILTDDELARLMAACRSVSPDYPERAGFLTPLVSLLASTGMRSGEALRLDISDADLAQGILHIRRTKFRKDRLVPVHSSTLTVLRDY
;
A
#
# COMPACT_ATOMS: atom_id res chain seq x y z
N MET A 1 4.00 -18.11 -26.11
CA MET A 1 3.44 -17.23 -25.07
C MET A 1 3.47 -17.84 -23.66
N LEU A 2 3.19 -19.15 -23.49
CA LEU A 2 3.15 -19.81 -22.18
C LEU A 2 4.52 -20.01 -21.48
N GLY A 3 5.63 -19.93 -22.23
CA GLY A 3 7.00 -20.08 -21.68
C GLY A 3 7.31 -19.07 -20.57
N PHE A 4 6.88 -17.81 -20.71
CA PHE A 4 7.04 -16.75 -19.71
C PHE A 4 6.30 -17.02 -18.39
N ILE A 5 5.21 -17.80 -18.45
CA ILE A 5 4.39 -18.13 -17.27
C ILE A 5 4.92 -19.38 -16.58
N ARG A 6 5.41 -20.35 -17.36
CA ARG A 6 5.97 -21.62 -16.88
C ARG A 6 7.40 -21.50 -16.35
N SER A 7 8.23 -20.60 -16.89
CA SER A 7 9.60 -20.37 -16.42
C SER A 7 9.69 -19.53 -15.13
N TRP A 8 8.56 -19.01 -14.64
CA TRP A 8 8.53 -18.20 -13.44
C TRP A 8 8.63 -19.04 -12.15
N ALA A 9 9.75 -18.94 -11.46
CA ALA A 9 10.03 -19.61 -10.19
C ALA A 9 9.27 -19.04 -8.98
N GLY A 10 8.40 -18.04 -9.15
CA GLY A 10 7.65 -17.45 -8.03
C GLY A 10 6.38 -18.22 -7.64
N THR A 11 5.57 -17.61 -6.78
CA THR A 11 4.41 -18.28 -6.16
C THR A 11 3.35 -18.71 -7.18
N ALA A 12 2.54 -19.72 -6.81
CA ALA A 12 1.39 -20.16 -7.61
C ALA A 12 0.41 -18.99 -7.92
N ASN A 13 0.21 -18.09 -6.94
CA ASN A 13 -0.57 -16.87 -7.14
C ASN A 13 0.08 -15.90 -8.13
N GLY A 14 1.41 -15.77 -8.11
CA GLY A 14 2.15 -14.98 -9.10
C GLY A 14 1.95 -15.50 -10.53
N ARG A 15 1.99 -16.83 -10.72
CA ARG A 15 1.69 -17.46 -12.02
C ARG A 15 0.24 -17.21 -12.46
N ALA A 16 -0.72 -17.36 -11.55
CA ALA A 16 -2.14 -17.10 -11.84
C ALA A 16 -2.42 -15.63 -12.21
N VAL A 17 -1.76 -14.66 -11.55
CA VAL A 17 -1.86 -13.22 -11.91
C VAL A 17 -1.36 -12.99 -13.33
N ARG A 18 -0.15 -13.48 -13.65
CA ARG A 18 0.48 -13.29 -14.95
C ARG A 18 -0.33 -13.94 -16.06
N TYR A 19 -0.83 -15.14 -15.82
CA TYR A 19 -1.76 -15.81 -16.72
C TYR A 19 -3.03 -14.97 -16.95
N GLY A 20 -3.63 -14.44 -15.89
CA GLY A 20 -4.80 -13.56 -16.01
C GLY A 20 -4.54 -12.25 -16.77
N VAL A 21 -3.31 -11.74 -16.82
CA VAL A 21 -2.93 -10.59 -17.66
C VAL A 21 -2.86 -11.01 -19.12
N VAL A 22 -2.11 -12.06 -19.43
CA VAL A 22 -1.94 -12.58 -20.81
C VAL A 22 -3.28 -13.02 -21.40
N ARG A 23 -4.13 -13.66 -20.59
CA ARG A 23 -5.50 -14.06 -20.97
C ARG A 23 -6.34 -12.87 -21.36
N ARG A 24 -6.41 -11.83 -20.52
CA ARG A 24 -7.19 -10.61 -20.82
C ARG A 24 -6.67 -9.87 -22.05
N PHE A 25 -5.36 -9.86 -22.24
CA PHE A 25 -4.77 -9.29 -23.45
C PHE A 25 -5.14 -10.09 -24.70
N SER A 26 -5.13 -11.42 -24.61
CA SER A 26 -5.53 -12.29 -25.73
C SER A 26 -7.03 -12.17 -26.04
N GLU A 27 -7.89 -12.04 -25.02
CA GLU A 27 -9.31 -11.73 -25.19
C GLU A 27 -9.53 -10.39 -25.90
N TYR A 28 -8.73 -9.36 -25.58
CA TYR A 28 -8.76 -8.09 -26.28
C TYR A 28 -8.32 -8.22 -27.74
N LEU A 29 -7.23 -8.96 -28.02
CA LEU A 29 -6.73 -9.17 -29.38
C LEU A 29 -7.70 -9.97 -30.26
N ALA A 30 -8.44 -10.94 -29.68
CA ALA A 30 -9.42 -11.75 -30.40
C ALA A 30 -10.57 -10.94 -31.02
N ILE A 31 -10.81 -9.71 -30.54
CA ILE A 31 -11.76 -8.76 -31.14
C ILE A 31 -11.27 -8.31 -32.54
N PHE A 32 -9.96 -8.20 -32.72
CA PHE A 32 -9.33 -7.68 -33.94
C PHE A 32 -8.78 -8.78 -34.86
N ASP A 33 -8.31 -9.88 -34.28
CA ASP A 33 -7.84 -11.05 -35.02
C ASP A 33 -8.54 -12.32 -34.50
N PRO A 34 -9.56 -12.84 -35.23
CA PRO A 34 -10.26 -14.07 -34.88
C PRO A 34 -9.38 -15.31 -34.82
N ARG A 35 -8.14 -15.26 -35.32
CA ARG A 35 -7.17 -16.38 -35.22
C ARG A 35 -6.46 -16.41 -33.87
N THR A 36 -6.67 -15.41 -33.01
CA THR A 36 -6.10 -15.37 -31.67
C THR A 36 -6.64 -16.50 -30.81
N GLU A 37 -5.74 -17.31 -30.26
CA GLU A 37 -6.08 -18.46 -29.43
C GLU A 37 -6.74 -18.03 -28.09
N ALA A 38 -7.85 -18.66 -27.75
CA ALA A 38 -8.53 -18.44 -26.49
C ALA A 38 -7.82 -19.18 -25.35
N LEU A 39 -7.50 -18.44 -24.28
CA LEU A 39 -6.80 -18.98 -23.12
C LEU A 39 -7.78 -19.41 -22.01
N GLU A 40 -7.69 -20.67 -21.58
CA GLU A 40 -8.55 -21.28 -20.56
C GLU A 40 -8.55 -20.56 -19.19
N PRO A 41 -9.69 -20.03 -18.71
CA PRO A 41 -9.75 -19.24 -17.47
C PRO A 41 -9.21 -19.89 -16.20
N LYS A 42 -9.20 -21.23 -16.13
CA LYS A 42 -8.83 -22.02 -14.94
C LYS A 42 -7.51 -22.77 -15.07
N ALA A 43 -6.71 -22.53 -16.11
CA ALA A 43 -5.43 -23.21 -16.32
C ALA A 43 -4.44 -23.03 -15.16
N PHE A 44 -4.56 -21.94 -14.39
CA PHE A 44 -3.76 -21.68 -13.19
C PHE A 44 -4.65 -21.33 -12.00
N PRO A 45 -4.90 -22.26 -11.06
CA PRO A 45 -5.71 -21.98 -9.89
C PRO A 45 -5.04 -20.93 -9.00
N ARG A 46 -5.81 -19.93 -8.58
CA ARG A 46 -5.39 -18.91 -7.62
C ARG A 46 -5.78 -19.37 -6.22
N ASN A 47 -4.81 -19.42 -5.31
CA ASN A 47 -5.10 -19.56 -3.89
C ASN A 47 -5.57 -18.20 -3.34
N ARG A 48 -6.81 -18.14 -2.85
CA ARG A 48 -7.42 -16.94 -2.27
C ARG A 48 -7.37 -16.91 -0.74
N ALA A 49 -6.63 -17.82 -0.10
CA ALA A 49 -6.40 -17.76 1.34
C ALA A 49 -5.78 -16.39 1.69
N ILE A 50 -6.53 -15.59 2.43
CA ILE A 50 -6.06 -14.32 2.97
C ILE A 50 -5.51 -14.67 4.35
N PRO A 51 -4.18 -14.60 4.59
CA PRO A 51 -3.68 -14.73 5.95
C PRO A 51 -4.32 -13.63 6.81
N PRO A 52 -4.66 -13.92 8.07
CA PRO A 52 -5.26 -12.92 8.95
C PRO A 52 -4.32 -11.70 9.03
N PRO A 53 -4.88 -10.47 9.08
CA PRO A 53 -4.06 -9.28 9.21
C PRO A 53 -3.24 -9.37 10.49
N ARG A 54 -1.93 -9.21 10.37
CA ARG A 54 -1.03 -9.15 11.52
C ARG A 54 -1.13 -7.75 12.13
N ILE A 55 -1.74 -7.66 13.31
CA ILE A 55 -1.78 -6.44 14.11
C ILE A 55 -0.53 -6.42 14.98
N LEU A 56 0.20 -5.29 14.97
CA LEU A 56 1.39 -5.11 15.79
C LEU A 56 0.97 -4.96 17.25
N THR A 57 1.71 -5.61 18.16
CA THR A 57 1.59 -5.32 19.60
C THR A 57 2.23 -3.97 19.93
N ASP A 58 1.92 -3.42 21.10
CA ASP A 58 2.52 -2.16 21.55
C ASP A 58 4.06 -2.24 21.59
N ASP A 59 4.61 -3.38 22.03
CA ASP A 59 6.06 -3.62 22.03
C ASP A 59 6.64 -3.66 20.61
N GLU A 60 5.93 -4.27 19.66
CA GLU A 60 6.37 -4.33 18.27
C GLU A 60 6.31 -2.96 17.60
N LEU A 61 5.28 -2.18 17.91
CA LEU A 61 5.16 -0.80 17.47
C LEU A 61 6.28 0.06 18.06
N ALA A 62 6.57 -0.08 19.36
CA ALA A 62 7.68 0.63 20.02
C ALA A 62 9.03 0.29 19.38
N ARG A 63 9.28 -1.00 19.08
CA ARG A 63 10.49 -1.45 18.36
C ARG A 63 10.56 -0.89 16.95
N LEU A 64 9.45 -0.88 16.21
CA LEU A 64 9.38 -0.28 14.88
C LEU A 64 9.71 1.21 14.93
N MET A 65 9.13 1.93 15.89
CA MET A 65 9.38 3.36 16.10
C MET A 65 10.84 3.65 16.46
N ALA A 66 11.47 2.80 17.27
CA ALA A 66 12.91 2.90 17.57
C ALA A 66 13.76 2.67 16.32
N ALA A 67 13.41 1.67 15.50
CA ALA A 67 14.09 1.39 14.24
C ALA A 67 13.95 2.53 13.23
N CYS A 68 12.80 3.21 13.17
CA CYS A 68 12.64 4.39 12.31
C CYS A 68 13.61 5.52 12.66
N ARG A 69 13.89 5.73 13.96
CA ARG A 69 14.83 6.74 14.44
C ARG A 69 16.29 6.40 14.14
N SER A 70 16.63 5.12 14.01
CA SER A 70 18.00 4.64 13.77
C SER A 70 18.22 4.06 12.37
N VAL A 71 17.24 4.17 11.47
CA VAL A 71 17.20 3.50 10.16
C VAL A 71 18.40 3.82 9.28
N SER A 72 18.99 5.01 9.43
CA SER A 72 20.12 5.44 8.63
C SER A 72 20.97 6.43 9.42
N PRO A 73 22.06 5.98 10.06
CA PRO A 73 23.00 6.86 10.75
C PRO A 73 23.61 7.91 9.80
N ASP A 74 23.83 7.54 8.54
CA ASP A 74 24.46 8.39 7.54
C ASP A 74 23.50 9.41 6.88
N TYR A 75 22.19 9.28 7.09
CA TYR A 75 21.16 10.12 6.45
C TYR A 75 20.08 10.51 7.48
N PRO A 76 20.35 11.48 8.37
CA PRO A 76 19.45 11.88 9.45
C PRO A 76 18.06 12.31 8.97
N GLU A 77 17.97 12.89 7.78
CA GLU A 77 16.71 13.29 7.15
C GLU A 77 15.75 12.12 6.92
N ARG A 78 16.26 10.90 6.72
CA ARG A 78 15.42 9.71 6.59
C ARG A 78 14.73 9.38 7.91
N ALA A 79 15.44 9.50 9.02
CA ALA A 79 14.84 9.32 10.35
C ALA A 79 13.82 10.43 10.64
N GLY A 80 14.14 11.67 10.24
CA GLY A 80 13.26 12.84 10.33
C GLY A 80 11.95 12.67 9.56
N PHE A 81 11.96 12.00 8.40
CA PHE A 81 10.75 11.72 7.62
C PHE A 81 10.01 10.44 8.07
N LEU A 82 10.73 9.34 8.29
CA LEU A 82 10.11 8.03 8.55
C LEU A 82 9.44 7.96 9.92
N THR A 83 10.03 8.60 10.93
CA THR A 83 9.48 8.60 12.30
C THR A 83 8.09 9.24 12.37
N PRO A 84 7.86 10.49 11.90
CA PRO A 84 6.53 11.08 11.90
C PRO A 84 5.57 10.35 10.97
N LEU A 85 6.02 9.88 9.79
CA LEU A 85 5.17 9.14 8.85
C LEU A 85 4.62 7.84 9.46
N VAL A 86 5.48 7.03 10.08
CA VAL A 86 5.06 5.77 10.70
C VAL A 86 4.21 6.02 11.94
N SER A 87 4.54 7.04 12.73
CA SER A 87 3.72 7.49 13.88
C SER A 87 2.31 7.88 13.44
N LEU A 88 2.20 8.60 12.33
CA LEU A 88 0.94 9.03 11.77
C LEU A 88 0.13 7.82 11.29
N LEU A 89 0.73 6.91 10.52
CA LEU A 89 0.06 5.70 10.04
C LEU A 89 -0.44 4.81 11.19
N ALA A 90 0.35 4.66 12.24
CA ALA A 90 0.01 3.85 13.41
C ALA A 90 -1.13 4.45 14.25
N SER A 91 -1.15 5.78 14.43
CA SER A 91 -2.17 6.47 15.23
C SER A 91 -3.50 6.69 14.51
N THR A 92 -3.47 6.81 13.18
CA THR A 92 -4.66 7.18 12.37
C THR A 92 -5.25 6.03 11.57
N GLY A 93 -4.52 4.92 11.40
CA GLY A 93 -4.94 3.80 10.54
C GLY A 93 -5.09 4.17 9.06
N MET A 94 -4.47 5.26 8.62
CA MET A 94 -4.48 5.70 7.23
C MET A 94 -3.78 4.69 6.31
N ARG A 95 -4.19 4.64 5.05
CA ARG A 95 -3.46 3.87 4.03
C ARG A 95 -2.17 4.62 3.69
N SER A 96 -1.11 3.88 3.35
CA SER A 96 0.17 4.46 2.93
C SER A 96 0.03 5.47 1.78
N GLY A 97 -0.81 5.17 0.78
CA GLY A 97 -1.06 6.09 -0.33
C GLY A 97 -1.87 7.33 0.03
N GLU A 98 -2.60 7.32 1.15
CA GLU A 98 -3.27 8.51 1.69
C GLU A 98 -2.27 9.40 2.43
N ALA A 99 -1.41 8.81 3.27
CA ALA A 99 -0.35 9.54 3.96
C ALA A 99 0.66 10.19 2.99
N LEU A 100 1.04 9.49 1.90
CA LEU A 100 1.95 10.02 0.88
C LEU A 100 1.36 11.16 0.03
N ARG A 101 0.04 11.35 0.06
CA ARG A 101 -0.65 12.41 -0.68
C ARG A 101 -1.12 13.55 0.23
N LEU A 102 -0.90 13.42 1.53
CA LEU A 102 -1.31 14.42 2.50
C LEU A 102 -0.49 15.69 2.27
N ASP A 103 -1.19 16.80 2.12
CA ASP A 103 -0.59 18.12 1.99
C ASP A 103 -0.72 18.88 3.32
N ILE A 104 0.12 19.89 3.55
CA ILE A 104 0.01 20.78 4.72
C ILE A 104 -1.38 21.45 4.75
N SER A 105 -1.92 21.80 3.58
CA SER A 105 -3.27 22.38 3.46
C SER A 105 -4.40 21.43 3.85
N ASP A 106 -4.11 20.15 4.04
CA ASP A 106 -5.04 19.13 4.52
C ASP A 106 -4.96 18.91 6.03
N ALA A 107 -3.99 19.53 6.72
CA ALA A 107 -3.80 19.41 8.15
C ALA A 107 -4.34 20.64 8.88
N ASP A 108 -5.50 20.50 9.52
CA ASP A 108 -5.96 21.48 10.51
C ASP A 108 -5.26 21.18 11.84
N LEU A 109 -4.08 21.78 12.01
CA LEU A 109 -3.27 21.64 13.23
C LEU A 109 -3.89 22.38 14.42
N ALA A 110 -4.86 23.27 14.23
CA ALA A 110 -5.54 23.97 15.31
C ALA A 110 -6.60 23.07 15.95
N GLN A 111 -7.40 22.39 15.13
CA GLN A 111 -8.42 21.45 15.60
C GLN A 111 -7.92 20.02 15.75
N GLY A 112 -6.74 19.72 15.22
CA GLY A 112 -6.17 18.39 15.29
C GLY A 112 -6.78 17.41 14.29
N ILE A 113 -7.16 17.88 13.11
CA ILE A 113 -7.93 17.11 12.13
C ILE A 113 -7.16 17.04 10.82
N LEU A 114 -7.01 15.82 10.27
CA LEU A 114 -6.50 15.62 8.91
C LEU A 114 -7.65 15.38 7.95
N HIS A 115 -7.64 16.12 6.86
CA HIS A 115 -8.59 15.99 5.78
C HIS A 115 -8.04 15.06 4.69
N ILE A 116 -8.47 13.80 4.70
CA ILE A 116 -7.97 12.81 3.75
C ILE A 116 -8.77 12.91 2.46
N ARG A 117 -8.22 13.62 1.47
CA ARG A 117 -8.87 13.83 0.17
C ARG A 117 -8.70 12.63 -0.75
N ARG A 118 -9.69 12.40 -1.61
CA ARG A 118 -9.58 11.49 -2.78
C ARG A 118 -9.18 10.05 -2.41
N THR A 119 -9.81 9.49 -1.39
CA THR A 119 -9.66 8.06 -1.08
C THR A 119 -10.23 7.20 -2.23
N LYS A 120 -10.07 5.87 -2.19
CA LYS A 120 -10.69 4.99 -3.18
C LYS A 120 -12.19 5.34 -3.26
N PHE A 121 -12.68 5.63 -4.48
CA PHE A 121 -14.04 6.15 -4.77
C PHE A 121 -14.27 7.67 -4.58
N ARG A 122 -13.22 8.50 -4.51
CA ARG A 122 -13.31 9.97 -4.34
C ARG A 122 -14.10 10.41 -3.11
N LYS A 123 -14.07 9.61 -2.05
CA LYS A 123 -14.65 10.00 -0.76
C LYS A 123 -13.60 10.70 0.07
N ASP A 124 -14.02 11.76 0.73
CA ASP A 124 -13.20 12.48 1.68
C ASP A 124 -13.59 12.04 3.10
N ARG A 125 -12.62 12.05 4.02
CA ARG A 125 -12.90 11.80 5.44
C ARG A 125 -12.02 12.67 6.32
N LEU A 126 -12.57 13.05 7.47
CA LEU A 126 -11.85 13.75 8.53
C LEU A 126 -11.30 12.70 9.51
N VAL A 127 -10.02 12.80 9.84
CA VAL A 127 -9.35 11.90 10.77
C VAL A 127 -8.80 12.73 11.92
N PRO A 128 -9.37 12.59 13.13
CA PRO A 128 -8.81 13.20 14.32
C PRO A 128 -7.42 12.62 14.61
N VAL A 129 -6.51 13.49 15.02
CA VAL A 129 -5.12 13.15 15.34
C VAL A 129 -4.91 13.29 16.84
N HIS A 130 -4.22 12.33 17.43
CA HIS A 130 -3.87 12.39 18.83
C HIS A 130 -2.90 13.56 19.12
N SER A 131 -3.00 14.17 20.29
CA SER A 131 -2.20 15.34 20.69
C SER A 131 -0.70 15.12 20.56
N SER A 132 -0.20 13.92 20.89
CA SER A 132 1.21 13.56 20.72
C SER A 132 1.68 13.61 19.27
N THR A 133 0.84 13.21 18.32
CA THR A 133 1.15 13.28 16.89
C THR A 133 1.02 14.71 16.38
N LEU A 134 0.12 15.53 16.93
CA LEU A 134 0.04 16.96 16.60
C LEU A 134 1.28 17.74 17.00
N THR A 135 1.88 17.44 18.15
CA THR A 135 3.15 18.07 18.54
C THR A 135 4.22 17.78 17.49
N VAL A 136 4.36 16.52 17.09
CA VAL A 136 5.33 16.13 16.05
C VAL A 136 5.05 16.79 14.71
N LEU A 137 3.77 16.91 14.31
CA LEU A 137 3.38 17.59 13.07
C LEU A 137 3.58 19.10 13.10
N ARG A 138 3.59 19.72 14.28
CA ARG A 138 3.88 21.17 14.45
C ARG A 138 5.38 21.47 14.47
N ASP A 139 6.19 20.53 14.93
CA ASP A 139 7.64 20.65 15.00
C ASP A 139 8.32 20.37 13.64
N TYR A 140 7.61 19.72 12.70
CA TYR A 140 8.07 19.37 11.36
C TYR A 140 7.82 20.50 10.36
#